data_AF-A0A0C2JFD7-F1
#
_entry.id   AF-A0A0C2JFD7-F1
#
_cell.length_a   1.000
_cell.length_b   1.000
_cell.length_c   1.000
_cell.angle_alpha   90.00
_cell.angle_beta   90.00
_cell.angle_gamma   90.00
#
_symmetry.space_group_name_H-M   'P 1'
#
loop_
_entity.id
_entity.type
_entity.pdbx_description
1 polymer ?
#
loop_
_entity_poly.entity_id
_entity_poly.type
_entity_poly.pdbx_seq_one_letter_code
_entity_poly.pdbx_strand_id
1 'polypeptide(L)'
;MKLFQEILKYQYDEVLESIQVGRLISMASNGLLSQEESTFNECHKVLVELFTRPYTSICKKRPETNSIVVRLYNSHVHRIVKNCIEVILSQRAVLYVKGCGHLLHVMNAAEVTGFGKRLKIERGFINDILENYPEKISQDKNIADSITKILNASSKEAAEDLAISTNSKINE
;
A
#
# COMPACT_ATOMS: atom_id res chain seq x y z
N MET A 1 14.22 -4.13 10.76
CA MET A 1 14.17 -2.84 10.03
C MET A 1 13.93 -1.61 10.93
N LYS A 2 13.81 -1.72 12.26
CA LYS A 2 13.62 -0.56 13.16
C LYS A 2 14.63 0.59 12.95
N LEU A 3 15.91 0.28 12.79
CA LEU A 3 16.94 1.28 12.52
C LEU A 3 16.65 2.10 11.25
N PHE A 4 16.19 1.45 10.19
CA PHE A 4 15.85 2.12 8.95
C PHE A 4 14.64 3.04 9.09
N GLN A 5 13.66 2.66 9.92
CA GLN A 5 12.50 3.52 10.23
C GLN A 5 12.94 4.80 10.95
N GLU A 6 13.85 4.70 11.92
CA GLU A 6 14.43 5.86 12.60
C GLU A 6 15.27 6.72 11.63
N ILE A 7 16.03 6.10 10.73
CA ILE A 7 16.80 6.84 9.71
C ILE A 7 15.85 7.56 8.75
N LEU A 8 14.81 6.90 8.21
CA LEU A 8 13.76 7.55 7.43
C LEU A 8 13.13 8.72 8.20
N LYS A 9 13.10 8.63 9.54
CA LYS A 9 12.55 9.67 10.38
C LYS A 9 13.37 10.94 10.37
N TYR A 10 14.68 10.84 10.53
CA TYR A 10 15.51 12.04 10.68
C TYR A 10 16.21 12.46 9.38
N GLN A 11 16.36 11.54 8.44
CA GLN A 11 17.19 11.67 7.24
C GLN A 11 16.42 11.33 5.96
N TYR A 12 15.13 11.64 5.92
CA TYR A 12 14.24 11.24 4.82
C TYR A 12 14.79 11.61 3.43
N ASP A 13 15.21 12.86 3.24
CA ASP A 13 15.76 13.34 1.97
C ASP A 13 17.07 12.60 1.59
N GLU A 14 17.99 12.44 2.54
CA GLU A 14 19.27 11.72 2.34
C GLU A 14 19.03 10.25 1.97
N VAL A 15 18.03 9.62 2.61
CA VAL A 15 17.63 8.25 2.28
C VAL A 15 17.09 8.20 0.85
N LEU A 16 16.17 9.10 0.48
CA LEU A 16 15.58 9.14 -0.86
C LEU A 16 16.60 9.37 -1.98
N GLU A 17 17.61 10.21 -1.72
CA GLU A 17 18.70 10.48 -2.66
C GLU A 17 19.65 9.28 -2.82
N SER A 18 19.66 8.35 -1.86
CA SER A 18 20.46 7.13 -1.95
C SER A 18 19.88 6.13 -2.97
N ILE A 19 20.76 5.55 -3.80
CA ILE A 19 20.43 4.64 -4.91
C ILE A 19 19.66 3.36 -4.48
N GLN A 20 19.52 3.08 -3.18
CA GLN A 20 19.01 1.79 -2.70
C GLN A 20 17.53 1.77 -2.29
N VAL A 21 16.83 2.91 -2.25
CA VAL A 21 15.43 2.95 -1.78
C VAL A 21 14.49 2.11 -2.65
N GLY A 22 14.67 2.09 -3.97
CA GLY A 22 13.85 1.25 -4.85
C GLY A 22 13.97 -0.26 -4.55
N ARG A 23 15.18 -0.74 -4.22
CA ARG A 23 15.38 -2.14 -3.79
C ARG A 23 14.68 -2.42 -2.48
N LEU A 24 14.72 -1.47 -1.56
CA LEU A 24 14.04 -1.58 -0.28
C LEU A 24 12.52 -1.65 -0.43
N ILE A 25 11.94 -0.80 -1.27
CA ILE A 25 10.49 -0.85 -1.56
C ILE A 25 10.13 -2.20 -2.16
N SER A 26 10.94 -2.71 -3.10
CA SER A 26 10.75 -4.04 -3.69
C SER A 26 10.76 -5.14 -2.62
N MET A 27 11.72 -5.11 -1.69
CA MET A 27 11.77 -6.05 -0.57
C MET A 27 10.57 -5.92 0.37
N ALA A 28 10.24 -4.69 0.77
CA ALA A 28 9.12 -4.42 1.67
C ALA A 28 7.77 -4.83 1.04
N SER A 29 7.60 -4.59 -0.27
CA SER A 29 6.42 -5.03 -1.01
C SER A 29 6.26 -6.55 -0.91
N ASN A 30 7.33 -7.32 -1.11
CA ASN A 30 7.30 -8.78 -0.94
C ASN A 30 7.03 -9.20 0.50
N GLY A 31 7.60 -8.48 1.47
CA GLY A 31 7.39 -8.76 2.88
C GLY A 31 5.94 -8.62 3.34
N LEU A 32 5.08 -7.92 2.58
CA LEU A 32 3.64 -7.91 2.81
C LEU A 32 3.00 -9.30 2.67
N LEU A 33 3.61 -10.20 1.88
CA LEU A 33 3.15 -11.58 1.72
C LEU A 33 3.73 -12.54 2.76
N SER A 34 4.60 -12.07 3.66
CA SER A 34 5.19 -12.89 4.73
C SER A 34 4.11 -13.51 5.63
N GLN A 35 4.34 -14.75 6.08
CA GLN A 35 3.54 -15.39 7.12
C GLN A 35 4.02 -15.03 8.53
N GLU A 36 5.23 -14.49 8.63
CA GLU A 36 5.80 -14.03 9.88
C GLU A 36 5.35 -12.60 10.17
N GLU A 37 4.65 -12.42 11.30
CA GLU A 37 4.04 -11.15 11.69
C GLU A 37 5.08 -10.03 11.85
N SER A 38 6.25 -10.33 12.42
CA SER A 38 7.34 -9.38 12.60
C SER A 38 7.78 -8.79 11.26
N THR A 39 8.03 -9.65 10.27
CA THR A 39 8.45 -9.28 8.92
C THR A 39 7.37 -8.47 8.21
N PHE A 40 6.10 -8.89 8.29
CA PHE A 40 4.98 -8.12 7.73
C PHE A 40 4.90 -6.72 8.34
N ASN A 41 4.91 -6.63 9.66
CA ASN A 41 4.77 -5.37 10.39
C ASN A 41 5.90 -4.39 10.07
N GLU A 42 7.14 -4.89 9.95
CA GLU A 42 8.28 -4.07 9.57
C GLU A 42 8.14 -3.52 8.15
N CYS A 43 7.78 -4.38 7.20
CA CYS A 43 7.63 -4.01 5.79
C CYS A 43 6.46 -3.04 5.58
N HIS A 44 5.31 -3.32 6.19
CA HIS A 44 4.15 -2.42 6.18
C HIS A 44 4.51 -1.04 6.73
N LYS A 45 5.17 -0.96 7.89
CA LYS A 45 5.60 0.32 8.48
C LYS A 45 6.52 1.11 7.56
N VAL A 46 7.50 0.46 6.92
CA VAL A 46 8.41 1.12 5.98
C VAL A 46 7.65 1.73 4.81
N LEU A 47 6.71 1.00 4.20
CA LEU A 47 5.93 1.49 3.08
C LEU A 47 4.99 2.64 3.48
N VAL A 48 4.30 2.52 4.62
CA VAL A 48 3.45 3.58 5.16
C VAL A 48 4.26 4.85 5.39
N GLU A 49 5.39 4.74 6.10
CA GLU A 49 6.23 5.90 6.41
C GLU A 49 6.73 6.57 5.13
N LEU A 50 7.22 5.78 4.17
CA LEU A 50 7.76 6.29 2.93
C LEU A 50 6.75 7.11 2.14
N PHE A 51 5.50 6.66 2.04
CA PHE A 51 4.48 7.31 1.21
C PHE A 51 3.58 8.30 1.95
N THR A 52 3.64 8.38 3.28
CA THR A 52 2.90 9.40 4.05
C THR A 52 3.78 10.60 4.43
N ARG A 53 5.07 10.36 4.69
CA ARG A 53 5.98 11.36 5.25
C ARG A 53 6.17 12.64 4.44
N PRO A 54 6.25 12.63 3.09
CA PRO A 54 6.35 13.84 2.29
C PRO A 54 5.23 14.85 2.52
N TYR A 55 4.09 14.38 3.03
CA TYR A 55 2.88 15.17 3.24
C TYR A 55 2.69 15.62 4.69
N THR A 56 3.60 15.20 5.57
CA THR A 56 3.61 15.65 6.97
C THR A 56 4.30 17.00 7.11
N SER A 57 3.96 17.76 8.16
CA SER A 57 4.61 19.03 8.48
C SER A 57 6.09 18.89 8.88
N ILE A 58 6.55 17.66 9.14
CA ILE A 58 7.91 17.36 9.59
C ILE A 58 8.90 17.42 8.41
N CYS A 59 8.47 17.03 7.21
CA CYS A 59 9.32 17.06 6.02
C CYS A 59 9.28 18.46 5.39
N LYS A 60 10.46 19.06 5.17
CA LYS A 60 10.53 20.32 4.41
C LYS A 60 10.11 20.02 2.97
N LYS A 61 9.06 20.69 2.50
CA LYS A 61 8.58 20.54 1.12
C LYS A 61 9.67 21.00 0.14
N ARG A 62 10.32 20.04 -0.50
CA ARG A 62 11.30 20.26 -1.56
C ARG A 62 10.78 19.64 -2.87
N PRO A 63 10.80 20.37 -4.00
CA PRO A 63 10.38 19.84 -5.29
C PRO A 63 11.10 18.54 -5.68
N GLU A 64 12.39 18.43 -5.35
CA GLU A 64 13.25 17.28 -5.64
C GLU A 64 12.78 16.03 -4.89
N THR A 65 12.51 16.17 -3.59
CA THR A 65 11.94 15.12 -2.74
C THR A 65 10.63 14.60 -3.35
N ASN A 66 9.72 15.50 -3.72
CA ASN A 66 8.47 15.12 -4.37
C ASN A 66 8.72 14.36 -5.68
N SER A 67 9.64 14.83 -6.53
CA SER A 67 9.97 14.16 -7.79
C SER A 67 10.50 12.74 -7.58
N ILE A 68 11.34 12.53 -6.55
CA ILE A 68 11.85 11.19 -6.22
C ILE A 68 10.72 10.29 -5.74
N VAL A 69 9.87 10.77 -4.83
CA VAL A 69 8.76 9.96 -4.30
C VAL A 69 7.74 9.63 -5.39
N VAL A 70 7.40 10.56 -6.30
CA VAL A 70 6.54 10.29 -7.48
C VAL A 70 7.13 9.14 -8.30
N ARG A 71 8.43 9.20 -8.59
CA ARG A 71 9.10 8.17 -9.39
C ARG A 71 9.07 6.81 -8.69
N LEU A 72 9.34 6.79 -7.38
CA LEU A 72 9.26 5.57 -6.57
C LEU A 72 7.83 5.01 -6.53
N TYR A 73 6.82 5.86 -6.34
CA TYR A 73 5.42 5.48 -6.38
C TYR A 73 5.07 4.82 -7.70
N ASN A 74 5.33 5.49 -8.83
CA ASN A 74 5.02 4.96 -10.17
C ASN A 74 5.70 3.63 -10.46
N SER A 75 6.90 3.42 -9.91
CA SER A 75 7.68 2.21 -10.15
C SER A 75 7.20 1.02 -9.31
N HIS A 76 6.42 1.25 -8.24
CA HIS A 76 6.15 0.23 -7.23
C HIS A 76 4.67 0.10 -6.82
N VAL A 77 3.82 1.08 -7.12
CA VAL A 77 2.40 1.11 -6.68
C VAL A 77 1.65 -0.15 -7.08
N HIS A 78 1.79 -0.59 -8.33
CA HIS A 78 1.10 -1.78 -8.83
C HIS A 78 1.47 -3.04 -8.02
N ARG A 79 2.76 -3.23 -7.71
CA ARG A 79 3.19 -4.38 -6.92
C ARG A 79 2.67 -4.32 -5.48
N ILE A 80 2.72 -3.13 -4.86
CA ILE A 80 2.23 -2.93 -3.50
C ILE A 80 0.73 -3.23 -3.43
N VAL A 81 -0.04 -2.63 -4.34
CA VAL A 81 -1.50 -2.82 -4.43
C VAL A 81 -1.85 -4.28 -4.69
N LYS A 82 -1.16 -4.94 -5.63
CA LYS A 82 -1.35 -6.37 -5.90
C LYS A 82 -1.13 -7.22 -4.65
N ASN A 83 -0.02 -7.02 -3.95
CA ASN A 83 0.30 -7.80 -2.76
C ASN A 83 -0.69 -7.53 -1.62
N CYS A 84 -1.18 -6.29 -1.47
CA CYS A 84 -2.24 -5.98 -0.50
C CYS A 84 -3.56 -6.68 -0.83
N ILE A 85 -3.98 -6.66 -2.11
CA ILE A 85 -5.18 -7.36 -2.56
C ILE A 85 -5.02 -8.85 -2.30
N GLU A 86 -3.87 -9.44 -2.61
CA GLU A 86 -3.59 -10.87 -2.33
C GLU A 86 -3.73 -11.23 -0.85
N VAL A 87 -3.23 -10.39 0.06
CA VAL A 87 -3.43 -10.58 1.49
C VAL A 87 -4.92 -10.51 1.86
N ILE A 88 -5.66 -9.52 1.36
CA ILE A 88 -7.09 -9.31 1.67
C ILE A 88 -7.96 -10.45 1.13
N LEU A 89 -7.61 -11.05 -0.01
CA LEU A 89 -8.39 -12.15 -0.60
C LEU A 89 -8.00 -13.53 -0.05
N SER A 90 -6.94 -13.61 0.75
CA SER A 90 -6.42 -14.87 1.32
C SER A 90 -6.95 -15.16 2.73
N GLN A 91 -6.88 -16.43 3.15
CA GLN A 91 -7.16 -16.86 4.52
C GLN A 91 -5.99 -16.49 5.45
N ARG A 92 -5.92 -15.22 5.87
CA ARG A 92 -4.89 -14.71 6.80
C ARG A 92 -5.53 -14.11 8.04
N ALA A 93 -4.74 -13.98 9.10
CA ALA A 93 -5.19 -13.33 10.33
C ALA A 93 -5.63 -11.88 10.06
N VAL A 94 -6.64 -11.43 10.80
CA VAL A 94 -7.27 -10.10 10.69
C VAL A 94 -6.23 -8.97 10.72
N LEU A 95 -5.15 -9.11 11.48
CA LEU A 95 -4.06 -8.13 11.53
C LEU A 95 -3.45 -7.82 10.15
N TYR A 96 -3.19 -8.86 9.34
CA TYR A 96 -2.61 -8.70 8.00
C TYR A 96 -3.58 -7.98 7.06
N VAL A 97 -4.86 -8.36 7.14
CA VAL A 97 -5.95 -7.78 6.36
C VAL A 97 -6.12 -6.30 6.69
N LYS A 98 -6.13 -5.94 7.98
CA LYS A 98 -6.14 -4.55 8.45
C LYS A 98 -4.95 -3.77 7.89
N GLY A 99 -3.73 -4.29 8.06
CA GLY A 99 -2.52 -3.64 7.55
C GLY A 99 -2.59 -3.37 6.04
N CYS A 100 -3.10 -4.32 5.26
CA CYS A 100 -3.26 -4.12 3.81
C CYS A 100 -4.38 -3.15 3.45
N GLY A 101 -5.49 -3.14 4.19
CA GLY A 101 -6.55 -2.13 4.02
C GLY A 101 -6.03 -0.71 4.26
N HIS A 102 -5.29 -0.51 5.35
CA HIS A 102 -4.63 0.75 5.64
C HIS A 102 -3.61 1.15 4.56
N LEU A 103 -2.77 0.22 4.10
CA LEU A 103 -1.76 0.53 3.08
C LEU A 103 -2.39 0.89 1.74
N LEU A 104 -3.47 0.22 1.32
CA LEU A 104 -4.23 0.61 0.13
C LEU A 104 -4.75 2.05 0.24
N HIS A 105 -5.34 2.41 1.39
CA HIS A 105 -5.77 3.78 1.65
C HIS A 105 -4.61 4.78 1.55
N VAL A 106 -3.44 4.47 2.13
CA VAL A 106 -2.22 5.30 2.03
C VAL A 106 -1.79 5.49 0.57
N MET A 107 -1.79 4.43 -0.24
CA MET A 107 -1.37 4.51 -1.64
C MET A 107 -2.31 5.40 -2.47
N ASN A 108 -3.61 5.37 -2.20
CA ASN A 108 -4.56 6.29 -2.83
C ASN A 108 -4.43 7.73 -2.31
N ALA A 109 -4.21 7.92 -1.00
CA ALA A 109 -4.03 9.24 -0.41
C ALA A 109 -2.77 9.96 -0.91
N ALA A 110 -1.65 9.24 -1.03
CA ALA A 110 -0.39 9.76 -1.58
C ALA A 110 -0.57 10.27 -3.03
N GLU A 111 -1.41 9.57 -3.80
CA GLU A 111 -1.78 9.95 -5.16
C GLU A 111 -2.58 11.26 -5.19
N VAL A 112 -3.68 11.33 -4.43
CA VAL A 112 -4.60 12.47 -4.43
C VAL A 112 -3.93 13.75 -3.92
N THR A 113 -3.15 13.64 -2.83
CA THR A 113 -2.57 14.80 -2.14
C THR A 113 -1.21 15.21 -2.68
N GLY A 114 -0.49 14.29 -3.33
CA GLY A 114 0.94 14.42 -3.53
C GLY A 114 1.43 14.42 -4.96
N PHE A 115 0.80 13.65 -5.84
CA PHE A 115 1.31 13.43 -7.20
C PHE A 115 0.39 13.99 -8.29
N GLY A 116 -0.78 14.52 -7.90
CA GLY A 116 -1.82 14.99 -8.78
C GLY A 116 -2.69 13.85 -9.32
N LYS A 117 -3.89 14.17 -9.83
CA LYS A 117 -4.91 13.21 -10.32
C LYS A 117 -4.48 12.31 -11.51
N ARG A 118 -3.19 12.25 -11.83
CA ARG A 118 -2.66 11.56 -13.02
C ARG A 118 -2.39 10.08 -12.80
N LEU A 119 -2.39 9.60 -11.56
CA LEU A 119 -1.84 8.29 -11.20
C LEU A 119 -2.87 7.40 -10.51
N LYS A 120 -4.13 7.52 -10.93
CA LYS A 120 -5.25 6.78 -10.33
C LYS A 120 -4.96 5.31 -10.35
N ILE A 121 -5.01 4.64 -9.21
CA ILE A 121 -5.10 3.18 -9.18
C ILE A 121 -6.35 2.81 -9.98
N GLU A 122 -6.13 2.39 -11.23
CA GLU A 122 -7.19 2.25 -12.19
C GLU A 122 -8.04 1.03 -11.84
N ARG A 123 -9.35 1.15 -12.06
CA ARG A 123 -10.25 0.00 -11.91
C ARG A 123 -9.85 -1.15 -12.84
N GLY A 124 -9.30 -0.83 -14.03
CA GLY A 124 -8.74 -1.81 -14.95
C GLY A 124 -7.64 -2.65 -14.28
N PHE A 125 -6.68 -2.00 -13.64
CA PHE A 125 -5.61 -2.69 -12.92
C PHE A 125 -6.12 -3.60 -11.79
N ILE A 126 -7.15 -3.18 -11.05
CA ILE A 126 -7.78 -4.03 -10.03
C ILE A 126 -8.40 -5.26 -10.69
N ASN A 127 -9.12 -5.10 -11.80
CA ASN A 127 -9.71 -6.21 -12.53
C ASN A 127 -8.63 -7.17 -13.04
N ASP A 128 -7.53 -6.66 -13.61
CA ASP A 128 -6.41 -7.49 -14.10
C ASP A 128 -5.81 -8.36 -12.97
N ILE A 129 -5.75 -7.84 -11.74
CA ILE A 129 -5.33 -8.65 -10.58
C ILE A 129 -6.35 -9.75 -10.30
N LEU A 130 -7.64 -9.42 -10.27
CA LEU A 130 -8.72 -10.34 -9.91
C LEU A 130 -8.94 -11.45 -10.96
N GLU A 131 -8.65 -11.20 -12.23
CA GLU A 131 -8.71 -12.20 -13.31
C GLU A 131 -7.77 -13.40 -13.06
N ASN A 132 -6.72 -13.22 -12.25
CA ASN A 132 -5.79 -14.29 -11.88
C ASN A 132 -6.26 -15.15 -10.69
N TYR A 133 -7.42 -14.86 -10.11
CA TYR A 133 -7.99 -15.62 -8.97
C TYR A 133 -9.02 -16.66 -9.43
N PRO A 134 -9.32 -17.68 -8.59
CA PRO A 134 -10.33 -18.69 -8.91
C PRO A 134 -11.68 -18.07 -9.32
N GLU A 135 -12.46 -18.79 -10.15
CA GLU A 135 -13.71 -18.30 -10.76
C GLU A 135 -14.69 -17.67 -9.76
N LYS A 136 -14.79 -18.20 -8.52
CA LYS A 136 -15.65 -17.64 -7.45
C LYS A 136 -15.29 -16.17 -7.14
N ILE A 137 -14.00 -15.83 -7.16
CA ILE A 137 -13.50 -14.48 -6.86
C ILE A 137 -13.47 -13.63 -8.13
N SER A 138 -13.03 -14.18 -9.27
CA SER A 138 -12.86 -13.42 -10.50
C SER A 138 -14.20 -13.00 -11.14
N GLN A 139 -15.28 -13.75 -10.91
CA GLN A 139 -16.62 -13.39 -11.39
C GLN A 139 -17.41 -12.47 -10.42
N ASP A 140 -16.96 -12.32 -9.17
CA ASP A 140 -17.66 -11.49 -8.20
C ASP A 140 -17.30 -10.00 -8.38
N LYS A 141 -18.14 -9.31 -9.15
CA LYS A 141 -18.05 -7.86 -9.36
C LYS A 141 -18.05 -7.05 -8.06
N ASN A 142 -18.61 -7.60 -6.97
CA ASN A 142 -18.65 -6.91 -5.68
C ASN A 142 -17.27 -6.82 -5.03
N ILE A 143 -16.33 -7.71 -5.36
CA ILE A 143 -14.97 -7.67 -4.81
C ILE A 143 -14.22 -6.47 -5.36
N ALA A 144 -14.25 -6.24 -6.67
CA ALA A 144 -13.62 -5.07 -7.30
C ALA A 144 -14.18 -3.75 -6.72
N ASP A 145 -15.50 -3.68 -6.52
CA ASP A 145 -16.15 -2.53 -5.88
C ASP A 145 -15.72 -2.37 -4.41
N SER A 146 -15.55 -3.48 -3.68
CA SER A 146 -15.10 -3.45 -2.28
C SER A 146 -13.65 -2.99 -2.16
N ILE A 147 -12.74 -3.47 -3.02
CA ILE A 147 -11.36 -2.98 -3.10
C ILE A 147 -11.34 -1.48 -3.44
N THR A 148 -12.18 -1.06 -4.38
CA THR A 148 -12.32 0.36 -4.73
C THR A 148 -12.81 1.19 -3.53
N LYS A 149 -13.73 0.68 -2.72
CA LYS A 149 -14.18 1.34 -1.48
C LYS A 149 -13.06 1.45 -0.44
N ILE A 150 -12.23 0.42 -0.28
CA ILE A 150 -11.07 0.46 0.63
C ILE A 150 -10.09 1.56 0.22
N LEU A 151 -9.73 1.63 -1.07
CA LEU A 151 -8.85 2.68 -1.60
C LEU A 151 -9.40 4.08 -1.32
N ASN A 152 -10.71 4.28 -1.53
CA ASN A 152 -11.38 5.56 -1.38
C ASN A 152 -11.97 5.80 0.02
N ALA A 153 -11.57 5.01 1.02
CA ALA A 153 -12.05 5.17 2.38
C ALA A 153 -11.67 6.57 2.92
N SER A 154 -12.53 7.14 3.75
CA SER A 154 -12.33 8.48 4.33
C SER A 154 -11.30 8.51 5.46
N SER A 155 -10.99 7.35 6.05
CA SER A 155 -10.01 7.21 7.13
C SER A 155 -9.34 5.84 7.09
N LYS A 156 -8.26 5.72 7.85
CA LYS A 156 -7.56 4.46 8.09
C LYS A 156 -8.51 3.39 8.64
N GLU A 157 -9.27 3.71 9.68
CA GLU A 157 -10.15 2.76 10.38
C GLU A 157 -11.25 2.26 9.43
N ALA A 158 -11.83 3.15 8.62
CA ALA A 158 -12.81 2.77 7.62
C ALA A 158 -12.21 1.83 6.56
N ALA A 159 -10.96 2.07 6.12
CA ALA A 159 -10.26 1.20 5.19
C ALA A 159 -9.99 -0.20 5.78
N GLU A 160 -9.57 -0.24 7.06
CA GLU A 160 -9.36 -1.49 7.80
C GLU A 160 -10.65 -2.30 7.93
N ASP A 161 -11.74 -1.68 8.35
CA ASP A 161 -13.03 -2.36 8.56
C ASP A 161 -13.62 -2.88 7.24
N LEU A 162 -13.50 -2.11 6.14
CA LEU A 162 -13.91 -2.54 4.81
C LEU A 162 -13.07 -3.73 4.32
N ALA A 163 -11.77 -3.74 4.59
CA ALA A 163 -10.88 -4.86 4.23
C ALA A 163 -11.28 -6.15 4.97
N ILE A 164 -11.60 -6.05 6.27
CA ILE A 164 -12.10 -7.18 7.07
C ILE A 164 -13.43 -7.67 6.52
N SER A 165 -14.39 -6.77 6.29
CA SER A 165 -15.72 -7.15 5.76
C SER A 165 -15.61 -7.85 4.41
N THR A 166 -14.68 -7.41 3.56
CA THR A 166 -14.40 -8.05 2.27
C THR A 166 -13.81 -9.44 2.46
N ASN A 167 -12.80 -9.58 3.31
CA ASN A 167 -12.15 -10.86 3.60
C ASN A 167 -13.13 -11.88 4.21
N SER A 168 -13.98 -11.48 5.15
CA SER A 168 -14.96 -12.36 5.77
C SER A 168 -15.94 -12.94 4.75
N LYS A 169 -16.48 -12.12 3.83
CA LYS A 169 -17.42 -12.58 2.78
C LYS A 169 -16.84 -13.60 1.82
N ILE A 170 -15.53 -13.57 1.61
CA ILE A 170 -14.84 -14.52 0.72
C ILE A 170 -14.63 -15.87 1.41
N ASN A 171 -14.39 -15.83 2.73
CA ASN A 171 -14.08 -16.98 3.55
C ASN A 171 -15.31 -17.63 4.20
N GLU A 172 -16.51 -17.10 3.95
CA GLU A 172 -17.81 -17.75 4.15
C GLU A 172 -18.10 -18.77 3.03
#